data_AF-A0A842IAM6-F1
#
_entry.id   AF-A0A842IAM6-F1
#
_cell.length_a   1.000
_cell.length_b   1.000
_cell.length_c   1.000
_cell.angle_alpha   90.00
_cell.angle_beta   90.00
_cell.angle_gamma   90.00
#
_symmetry.space_group_name_H-M   'P 1'
#
loop_
_entity.id
_entity.type
_entity.pdbx_description
1 polymer ?
#
loop_
_entity_poly.entity_id
_entity_poly.type
_entity_poly.pdbx_seq_one_letter_code
_entity_poly.pdbx_strand_id
1 'polypeptide(L)' 'MSDGYFNEKPGRALRSWALYQMLAGAGWGAVFTVAIAAILLAIWGVSLLLPAASKEAPSPYNSSIEVVERVVTV' A
#
# COMPACT_ATOMS: atom_id res chain seq x y z
N MET A 1 40.83 32.06 13.34
CA MET A 1 39.78 31.21 12.76
C MET A 1 40.45 30.19 11.85
N SER A 2 40.16 28.89 11.99
CA SER A 2 40.78 27.84 11.17
C SER A 2 40.09 27.71 9.82
N ASP A 3 40.83 27.95 8.73
CA ASP A 3 40.39 27.94 7.32
C ASP A 3 39.94 26.56 6.77
N GLY A 4 39.59 25.62 7.64
CA GLY A 4 39.16 24.26 7.28
C GLY A 4 37.80 24.17 6.58
N TYR A 5 37.02 25.26 6.55
CA TYR A 5 35.73 25.31 5.87
C TYR A 5 35.84 25.32 4.33
N PHE A 6 36.96 25.79 3.77
CA PHE A 6 37.11 25.94 2.32
C PHE A 6 37.66 24.68 1.62
N ASN A 7 37.94 23.61 2.36
CA ASN A 7 38.46 22.34 1.83
C ASN A 7 37.46 21.19 1.99
N GLU A 8 36.16 21.47 1.93
CA GLU A 8 35.16 20.43 1.82
C GLU A 8 35.02 20.02 0.35
N LYS A 9 35.44 18.78 0.04
CA LYS A 9 35.31 18.23 -1.30
C LYS A 9 33.83 18.30 -1.72
N PRO A 10 33.47 18.97 -2.83
CA PRO A 10 32.07 19.20 -3.22
C PRO A 10 31.26 17.90 -3.38
N GLY A 11 31.94 16.79 -3.69
CA GLY A 11 31.32 15.46 -3.74
C GLY A 11 30.77 14.95 -2.40
N ARG A 12 31.24 15.43 -1.25
CA ARG A 12 30.72 14.99 0.07
C ARG A 12 29.30 15.50 0.29
N ALA A 13 29.07 16.79 0.03
CA ALA A 13 27.75 17.42 0.17
C ALA A 13 26.72 16.83 -0.79
N LEU A 14 27.11 16.58 -2.04
CA LEU A 14 26.25 15.94 -3.05
C LEU A 14 25.85 14.52 -2.65
N ARG A 15 26.78 13.72 -2.11
CA ARG A 15 26.51 12.35 -1.67
C ARG A 15 25.58 12.31 -0.46
N SER A 16 25.79 13.17 0.54
CA SER A 16 24.89 13.23 1.70
C SER A 16 23.48 13.68 1.32
N TRP A 17 23.37 14.62 0.39
CA TRP A 17 22.07 15.05 -0.14
C TRP A 17 21.37 13.93 -0.92
N ALA A 18 22.08 13.26 -1.82
CA ALA A 18 21.51 12.14 -2.59
C ALA A 18 21.07 10.99 -1.67
N LEU A 19 21.90 10.64 -0.67
CA LEU A 19 21.57 9.63 0.32
C LEU A 19 20.33 10.00 1.12
N TYR A 20 20.22 11.26 1.53
CA TYR A 20 19.04 11.76 2.23
C TYR A 20 17.77 11.62 1.38
N GLN A 21 17.83 11.98 0.09
CA GLN A 21 16.66 11.86 -0.80
C GLN A 21 16.27 10.40 -1.05
N MET A 22 17.23 9.50 -1.23
CA MET A 22 16.96 8.06 -1.37
C MET A 22 16.33 7.50 -0.10
N LEU A 23 16.86 7.85 1.07
CA LEU A 23 16.35 7.35 2.35
C LEU A 23 14.98 7.94 2.69
N ALA A 24 14.75 9.21 2.42
CA ALA A 24 13.45 9.85 2.60
C ALA A 24 12.41 9.22 1.67
N GLY A 25 12.72 9.06 0.38
CA GLY A 25 11.84 8.41 -0.58
C GLY A 25 11.54 6.95 -0.22
N ALA A 26 12.57 6.17 0.12
CA ALA A 26 12.42 4.79 0.55
C ALA A 26 11.63 4.69 1.87
N GLY A 27 11.85 5.59 2.82
CA GLY A 27 11.13 5.63 4.09
C GLY A 27 9.63 5.86 3.89
N TRP A 28 9.26 6.89 3.14
CA TRP A 28 7.84 7.16 2.84
C TRP A 28 7.20 6.06 2.01
N GLY A 29 7.91 5.53 1.01
CA GLY A 29 7.44 4.40 0.20
C GLY A 29 7.21 3.14 1.05
N ALA A 30 8.12 2.85 1.98
CA ALA A 30 8.00 1.73 2.90
C ALA A 30 6.80 1.90 3.83
N VAL A 31 6.62 3.07 4.44
CA VAL A 31 5.47 3.36 5.32
C VAL A 31 4.15 3.14 4.59
N PHE A 32 4.01 3.68 3.38
CA PHE A 32 2.80 3.51 2.57
C PHE A 32 2.54 2.05 2.20
N THR A 33 3.58 1.36 1.73
CA THR A 33 3.48 -0.05 1.30
C THR A 33 3.11 -0.95 2.49
N VAL A 34 3.75 -0.75 3.65
CA VAL A 34 3.47 -1.49 4.88
C VAL A 34 2.06 -1.20 5.37
N ALA A 35 1.58 0.04 5.28
CA ALA A 35 0.21 0.39 5.64
C ALA A 35 -0.82 -0.38 4.78
N ILE A 36 -0.62 -0.42 3.45
CA ILE A 36 -1.50 -1.20 2.56
C ILE A 36 -1.42 -2.70 2.90
N ALA A 37 -0.22 -3.24 3.06
CA ALA A 37 -0.03 -4.64 3.41
C ALA A 37 -0.74 -5.00 4.73
N ALA A 38 -0.67 -4.12 5.74
CA ALA A 38 -1.36 -4.30 7.01
C ALA A 38 -2.89 -4.30 6.84
N ILE A 39 -3.45 -3.41 6.03
CA ILE A 39 -4.88 -3.38 5.73
C ILE A 39 -5.32 -4.68 5.05
N LEU A 40 -4.59 -5.13 4.03
CA LEU A 40 -4.91 -6.36 3.31
C LEU A 40 -4.82 -7.60 4.20
N LEU A 41 -3.77 -7.69 5.03
CA LEU A 41 -3.63 -8.77 6.00
C LEU A 41 -4.71 -8.73 7.07
N ALA A 42 -5.14 -7.56 7.52
CA ALA A 42 -6.24 -7.42 8.46
C ALA A 42 -7.55 -7.91 7.85
N ILE A 43 -7.87 -7.50 6.61
CA ILE A 43 -9.07 -7.97 5.90
C ILE A 43 -9.03 -9.50 5.75
N TRP A 44 -7.89 -10.03 5.30
CA TRP A 44 -7.71 -11.47 5.15
C TRP A 44 -7.85 -12.22 6.48
N GLY A 45 -7.22 -11.72 7.55
CA GLY A 45 -7.30 -12.31 8.89
C GLY A 45 -8.72 -12.31 9.45
N VAL A 46 -9.45 -11.20 9.32
CA VAL A 46 -10.86 -11.12 9.73
C VAL A 46 -11.73 -12.07 8.89
N SER A 47 -11.45 -12.18 7.58
CA SER A 47 -12.19 -13.08 6.69
C SER A 47 -12.02 -14.55 7.09
N LEU A 48 -10.89 -14.96 7.67
CA LEU A 48 -10.73 -16.32 8.19
C LEU A 48 -11.68 -16.62 9.36
N LEU A 49 -11.92 -15.64 10.23
CA LEU A 49 -12.81 -15.75 11.39
C LEU A 49 -14.30 -15.71 11.02
N LEU A 50 -14.65 -15.31 9.79
CA LEU A 50 -16.04 -15.32 9.35
C LEU A 50 -16.61 -16.75 9.26
N PRO A 51 -17.87 -16.98 9.69
CA PRO A 51 -18.56 -18.26 9.52
C PRO A 51 -18.65 -18.68 8.05
N ALA A 52 -18.69 -20.00 7.80
CA ALA A 52 -18.78 -20.57 6.46
C ALA A 52 -19.99 -20.04 5.67
N ALA A 53 -21.13 -19.85 6.34
CA ALA A 53 -22.35 -19.28 5.74
C ALA A 53 -22.14 -17.88 5.13
N SER A 54 -21.22 -17.07 5.68
CA SER A 54 -20.89 -15.75 5.12
C SER A 54 -19.94 -15.83 3.92
N LYS A 55 -19.19 -16.93 3.77
CA LYS A 55 -18.25 -17.18 2.68
C LYS A 55 -18.90 -17.84 1.47
N GLU A 56 -19.94 -18.63 1.71
CA GLU A 56 -20.74 -19.32 0.69
C GLU A 56 -21.95 -18.50 0.22
N ALA A 57 -22.17 -17.32 0.80
CA ALA A 57 -23.21 -16.42 0.35
C ALA A 57 -23.00 -16.11 -1.15
N PRO A 58 -24.06 -16.17 -1.98
CA PRO A 58 -23.97 -15.85 -3.40
C PRO A 58 -23.30 -14.50 -3.59
N SER A 59 -22.32 -14.42 -4.49
CA SER A 59 -21.63 -13.17 -4.79
C SER A 59 -22.65 -12.13 -5.26
N PRO A 60 -22.73 -10.95 -4.61
CA PRO A 60 -23.64 -9.91 -5.05
C PRO A 60 -23.33 -9.41 -6.47
N TYR A 61 -22.10 -9.63 -6.96
CA TYR A 61 -21.70 -9.28 -8.33
C TYR A 61 -22.37 -10.13 -9.41
N ASN A 62 -22.81 -11.36 -9.09
CA ASN A 62 -23.59 -12.19 -10.02
C ASN A 62 -25.09 -11.98 -9.84
N SER A 63 -25.53 -11.57 -8.65
CA SER A 63 -26.96 -11.37 -8.36
C SER A 63 -27.60 -10.24 -9.17
N SER A 64 -26.84 -9.23 -9.59
CA SER A 64 -27.34 -8.17 -10.48
C SER A 64 -27.63 -8.68 -11.90
N ILE A 65 -26.89 -9.67 -12.39
CA ILE A 65 -27.11 -10.28 -13.70
C ILE A 65 -28.36 -11.16 -13.68
N GLU A 66 -28.53 -11.98 -12.64
CA GLU A 66 -29.71 -12.85 -12.48
C GLU A 66 -31.02 -12.07 -12.27
N VAL A 67 -30.98 -10.93 -11.57
CA VAL A 67 -32.15 -10.06 -11.40
C VAL A 67 -32.57 -9.44 -12.73
N VAL A 68 -31.62 -9.00 -13.57
CA VAL A 68 -31.91 -8.45 -14.89
C VAL A 68 -32.50 -9.53 -15.81
N GLU A 69 -31.95 -10.75 -15.81
CA GLU A 69 -32.50 -11.87 -16.57
C GLU A 69 -33.95 -12.18 -16.16
N ARG A 70 -34.22 -12.29 -14.85
CA ARG A 70 -35.58 -12.53 -14.33
C ARG A 70 -36.58 -11.43 -14.74
N VAL A 71 -36.17 -10.16 -14.77
CA VAL A 71 -37.07 -9.04 -15.16
C VAL A 71 -37.34 -9.02 -16.66
N VAL A 72 -36.39 -9.47 -17.49
CA VAL A 72 -36.54 -9.51 -18.95
C VAL A 72 -37.41 -10.69 -19.41
N THR A 73 -37.45 -11.79 -18.65
CA THR A 73 -38.23 -13.00 -18.99
C THR A 73 -39.66 -13.03 -18.44
N VAL A 74 -40.09 -12.01 -17.68
CA VAL A 74 -41.44 -11.90 -17.08
C VAL A 74 -42.31 -10.95 -17.87
#